data_AF-A0A257GVZ7-F1
#
_entry.id   AF-A0A257GVZ7-F1
#
_cell.length_a   1.000
_cell.length_b   1.000
_cell.length_c   1.000
_cell.angle_alpha   90.00
_cell.angle_beta   90.00
_cell.angle_gamma   90.00
#
_symmetry.space_group_name_H-M   'P 1'
#
loop_
_entity.id
_entity.type
_entity.pdbx_description
1 polymer ?
#
loop_
_entity_poly.entity_id
_entity_poly.type
_entity_poly.pdbx_seq_one_letter_code
_entity_poly.pdbx_strand_id
1 'polypeptide(L)'
;MSRDRFTLLSAYALVGLGALLMLAPFYFMFVFATHTRTEIFSQPLPVFFSDAFWGNVQILMSRLPFWKNVGWSLYVALMSTALTLFFCSMGGYAFAMFEFRYKNALFTLVMATMLVPSFMSMIPSFMIMAALGWIDQHRALYIPGAASAF
;
A
#
# COMPACT_ATOMS: atom_id res chain seq x y z
N MET A 1 32.04 16.13 -24.96
CA MET A 1 30.93 16.60 -25.83
C MET A 1 30.19 15.48 -26.57
N SER A 2 30.83 14.59 -27.36
CA SER A 2 30.07 13.50 -28.04
C SER A 2 29.79 12.27 -27.14
N ARG A 3 30.74 11.88 -26.28
CA ARG A 3 30.56 10.77 -25.31
C ARG A 3 29.41 11.01 -24.34
N ASP A 4 29.24 12.24 -23.86
CA ASP A 4 28.21 12.60 -22.87
C ASP A 4 26.79 12.44 -23.43
N ARG A 5 26.58 12.77 -24.72
CA ARG A 5 25.29 12.58 -25.40
C ARG A 5 24.93 11.10 -25.59
N PHE A 6 25.91 10.25 -25.89
CA PHE A 6 25.66 8.81 -26.05
C PHE A 6 25.28 8.14 -24.72
N THR A 7 25.94 8.51 -23.62
CA THR A 7 25.61 8.05 -22.27
C THR A 7 24.23 8.54 -21.81
N LEU A 8 23.84 9.76 -22.17
CA LEU A 8 22.50 10.28 -21.87
C LEU A 8 21.42 9.56 -22.68
N LEU A 9 21.65 9.32 -23.97
CA LEU A 9 20.72 8.57 -24.81
C LEU A 9 20.54 7.12 -24.35
N SER A 10 21.62 6.46 -23.93
CA SER A 10 21.53 5.11 -23.38
C SER A 10 20.81 5.07 -22.03
N ALA A 11 21.04 6.06 -21.16
CA ALA A 11 20.32 6.20 -19.91
C ALA A 11 18.81 6.42 -20.13
N TYR A 12 18.43 7.30 -21.06
CA TYR A 12 17.02 7.51 -21.41
C TYR A 12 16.39 6.28 -22.05
N ALA A 13 17.11 5.57 -22.92
CA ALA A 13 16.61 4.32 -23.49
C ALA A 13 16.36 3.27 -22.41
N LEU A 14 17.29 3.12 -21.45
CA LEU A 14 17.17 2.16 -20.35
C LEU A 14 16.02 2.50 -19.41
N VAL A 15 15.87 3.78 -19.02
CA VAL A 15 14.75 4.25 -18.20
C VAL A 15 13.42 4.11 -18.95
N GLY A 16 13.39 4.43 -20.25
CA GLY A 16 12.20 4.28 -21.10
C GLY A 16 11.76 2.83 -21.23
N LEU A 17 12.69 1.90 -21.47
CA LEU A 17 12.42 0.46 -21.50
C LEU A 17 11.93 -0.04 -20.13
N GLY A 18 12.58 0.37 -19.05
CA GLY A 18 12.16 0.05 -17.69
C GLY A 18 10.74 0.54 -17.38
N ALA A 19 10.41 1.77 -17.78
CA ALA A 19 9.07 2.33 -17.63
C ALA A 19 8.02 1.54 -18.43
N LEU A 20 8.31 1.17 -19.68
CA LEU A 20 7.40 0.36 -20.50
C LEU A 20 7.15 -1.02 -19.88
N LEU A 21 8.20 -1.67 -19.38
CA LEU A 21 8.07 -2.97 -18.69
C LEU A 21 7.23 -2.85 -17.41
N MET A 22 7.38 -1.76 -16.66
CA MET A 22 6.57 -1.49 -15.45
C MET A 22 5.11 -1.17 -15.78
N LEU A 23 4.83 -0.55 -16.93
CA LEU A 23 3.47 -0.22 -17.36
C LEU A 23 2.72 -1.41 -17.96
N ALA A 24 3.43 -2.42 -18.48
CA ALA A 24 2.84 -3.62 -19.06
C ALA A 24 1.78 -4.31 -18.16
N PRO A 25 2.02 -4.62 -16.86
CA PRO A 25 1.00 -5.24 -16.02
C PRO A 25 -0.25 -4.36 -15.81
N PHE A 26 -0.10 -3.03 -15.77
CA PHE A 26 -1.25 -2.13 -15.67
C PHE A 26 -2.06 -2.14 -16.97
N TYR A 27 -1.39 -2.13 -18.12
CA TYR A 27 -2.07 -2.28 -19.42
C TYR A 27 -2.89 -3.58 -19.47
N PHE A 28 -2.30 -4.71 -19.08
CA PHE A 28 -3.02 -5.98 -19.01
C PHE A 28 -4.17 -5.98 -18.01
N MET A 29 -4.04 -5.29 -16.87
CA MET A 29 -5.14 -5.12 -15.92
C MET A 29 -6.35 -4.42 -16.55
N PHE A 30 -6.14 -3.37 -17.35
CA PHE A 30 -7.21 -2.68 -18.06
C PHE A 30 -7.81 -3.55 -19.17
N VAL A 31 -6.98 -4.25 -19.94
CA VAL A 31 -7.45 -5.18 -20.97
C VAL A 31 -8.33 -6.27 -20.34
N PHE A 32 -7.84 -6.98 -19.32
CA PHE A 32 -8.58 -8.06 -18.67
C PHE A 32 -9.87 -7.59 -18.00
N ALA A 33 -9.95 -6.34 -17.51
CA ALA A 33 -11.19 -5.78 -17.00
C ALA A 33 -12.32 -5.71 -18.06
N THR A 34 -11.96 -5.68 -19.34
CA THR A 34 -12.90 -5.66 -20.47
C THR A 34 -13.25 -7.03 -21.03
N HIS A 35 -12.61 -8.10 -20.54
CA HIS A 35 -12.81 -9.47 -21.02
C HIS A 35 -13.69 -10.31 -20.07
N THR A 36 -14.29 -11.36 -20.61
CA THR A 36 -14.98 -12.35 -19.78
C THR A 36 -13.98 -13.25 -19.05
N ARG A 37 -14.40 -13.91 -17.95
CA ARG A 37 -13.54 -14.83 -17.21
C ARG A 37 -12.92 -15.91 -18.10
N THR A 38 -13.67 -16.41 -19.08
CA THR A 38 -13.20 -17.48 -19.99
C THR A 38 -12.13 -16.98 -20.96
N GLU A 39 -12.25 -15.73 -21.44
CA GLU A 39 -11.30 -15.13 -22.38
C GLU A 39 -9.94 -14.81 -21.74
N ILE A 40 -9.93 -14.42 -20.47
CA ILE A 40 -8.67 -14.11 -19.73
C ILE A 40 -7.78 -15.35 -19.59
N PHE A 41 -8.36 -16.55 -19.59
CA PHE A 41 -7.62 -17.83 -19.54
C PHE A 41 -7.47 -18.52 -20.90
N SER A 42 -7.84 -17.84 -22.00
CA SER A 42 -7.69 -18.40 -23.35
C SER A 42 -6.26 -18.25 -23.89
N GLN A 43 -5.89 -19.12 -24.84
CA GLN A 43 -4.64 -19.03 -25.59
C GLN A 43 -4.95 -18.68 -27.06
N PRO A 44 -4.41 -17.59 -27.62
CA PRO A 44 -3.48 -16.62 -27.02
C PRO A 44 -4.15 -15.65 -26.04
N LEU A 45 -3.37 -15.10 -25.09
CA LEU A 45 -3.84 -14.11 -24.13
C LEU A 45 -4.37 -12.85 -24.86
N PRO A 46 -5.52 -12.30 -24.44
CA PRO A 46 -6.03 -11.09 -25.05
C PRO A 46 -5.10 -9.90 -24.76
N VAL A 47 -4.72 -9.20 -25.82
CA VAL A 47 -3.85 -8.00 -25.77
C VAL A 47 -4.61 -6.70 -26.06
N PHE A 48 -5.84 -6.78 -26.58
CA PHE A 48 -6.68 -5.64 -26.93
C PHE A 48 -7.96 -5.65 -26.11
N PHE A 49 -8.61 -4.48 -26.00
CA PHE A 49 -9.87 -4.34 -25.29
C PHE A 49 -11.02 -5.11 -25.93
N SER A 50 -11.97 -5.58 -25.11
CA SER A 50 -13.20 -6.26 -25.50
C SER A 50 -14.45 -5.49 -25.01
N ASP A 51 -15.63 -5.97 -25.37
CA ASP A 51 -16.90 -5.27 -25.15
C ASP A 51 -17.57 -5.60 -23.80
N ALA A 52 -16.99 -6.52 -23.01
CA ALA A 52 -17.62 -7.03 -21.77
C ALA A 52 -17.43 -6.11 -20.54
N PHE A 53 -16.78 -4.94 -20.69
CA PHE A 53 -16.46 -4.03 -19.59
C PHE A 53 -17.68 -3.66 -18.74
N TRP A 54 -18.76 -3.18 -19.36
CA TRP A 54 -19.95 -2.75 -18.64
C TRP A 54 -20.65 -3.90 -17.90
N GLY A 55 -20.65 -5.09 -18.50
CA GLY A 55 -21.16 -6.30 -17.85
C GLY A 55 -20.35 -6.67 -16.61
N ASN A 56 -19.02 -6.59 -16.69
CA ASN A 56 -18.13 -6.84 -15.54
C ASN A 56 -18.35 -5.82 -14.42
N VAL A 57 -18.53 -4.54 -14.75
CA VAL A 57 -18.84 -3.49 -13.77
C VAL A 57 -20.19 -3.72 -13.10
N GLN A 58 -21.22 -4.10 -13.86
CA GLN A 58 -22.54 -4.43 -13.29
C GLN A 58 -22.47 -5.67 -12.37
N ILE A 59 -21.71 -6.70 -12.76
CA ILE A 59 -21.47 -7.88 -11.92
C ILE A 59 -20.75 -7.46 -10.62
N LEU A 60 -19.72 -6.62 -10.71
CA LEU A 60 -19.00 -6.10 -9.55
C LEU A 60 -19.95 -5.36 -8.58
N MET A 61 -20.76 -4.45 -9.10
CA MET A 61 -21.67 -3.62 -8.30
C MET A 61 -22.85 -4.41 -7.71
N SER A 62 -23.29 -5.48 -8.37
CA SER A 62 -24.38 -6.34 -7.88
C SER A 62 -23.91 -7.41 -6.89
N ARG A 63 -22.67 -7.88 -7.01
CA ARG A 63 -22.11 -8.94 -6.16
C ARG A 63 -21.46 -8.41 -4.88
N LEU A 64 -20.96 -7.19 -4.90
CA LEU A 64 -20.21 -6.60 -3.80
C LEU A 64 -20.74 -5.19 -3.51
N PRO A 65 -20.80 -4.79 -2.22
CA PRO A 65 -21.07 -3.40 -1.86
C PRO A 65 -19.81 -2.55 -2.13
N PHE A 66 -19.40 -2.45 -3.40
CA PHE A 66 -18.12 -1.91 -3.84
C PHE A 66 -17.85 -0.51 -3.28
N TRP A 67 -18.79 0.42 -3.47
CA TRP A 67 -18.66 1.79 -2.98
C TRP A 67 -18.57 1.90 -1.46
N LYS A 68 -19.28 1.02 -0.73
CA LYS A 68 -19.19 0.96 0.73
C LYS A 68 -17.81 0.49 1.16
N ASN A 69 -17.27 -0.54 0.51
CA ASN A 69 -15.93 -1.07 0.81
C ASN A 69 -14.84 -0.03 0.49
N VAL A 70 -14.95 0.66 -0.64
CA VAL A 70 -14.05 1.79 -0.98
C VAL A 70 -14.14 2.89 0.08
N GLY A 71 -15.35 3.23 0.55
CA GLY A 71 -15.56 4.17 1.64
C GLY A 71 -14.88 3.74 2.94
N TRP A 72 -14.99 2.46 3.32
CA TRP A 72 -14.30 1.92 4.50
C TRP A 72 -12.78 1.93 4.35
N SER A 73 -12.24 1.58 3.18
CA SER A 73 -10.81 1.67 2.90
C SER A 73 -10.30 3.11 3.00
N LEU A 74 -11.04 4.07 2.44
CA LEU A 74 -10.71 5.49 2.54
C LEU A 74 -10.76 5.98 4.00
N TYR A 75 -11.81 5.61 4.74
CA TYR A 75 -11.93 5.94 6.16
C TYR A 75 -10.75 5.41 6.98
N VAL A 76 -10.40 4.13 6.80
CA VAL A 76 -9.27 3.50 7.51
C VAL A 76 -7.96 4.18 7.13
N ALA A 77 -7.74 4.48 5.84
CA ALA A 77 -6.53 5.17 5.38
C ALA A 77 -6.41 6.56 6.01
N LEU A 78 -7.48 7.37 5.98
CA LEU A 78 -7.49 8.71 6.56
C LEU A 78 -7.24 8.69 8.07
N MET A 79 -7.90 7.79 8.80
CA MET A 79 -7.72 7.66 10.25
C MET A 79 -6.30 7.20 10.59
N SER A 80 -5.76 6.22 9.86
CA SER A 80 -4.38 5.75 10.03
C SER A 80 -3.39 6.90 9.80
N THR A 81 -3.48 7.60 8.66
CA THR A 81 -2.59 8.72 8.35
C THR A 81 -2.70 9.85 9.36
N ALA A 82 -3.91 10.23 9.77
CA ALA A 82 -4.11 11.31 10.74
C ALA A 82 -3.49 10.98 12.11
N LEU A 83 -3.70 9.75 12.61
CA LEU A 83 -3.14 9.30 13.89
C LEU A 83 -1.62 9.18 13.83
N THR A 84 -1.07 8.57 12.77
CA THR A 84 0.38 8.47 12.57
C THR A 84 1.02 9.84 12.48
N LEU A 85 0.46 10.77 11.72
CA LEU A 85 0.97 12.14 11.66
C LEU A 85 0.94 12.81 13.04
N PHE A 86 -0.17 12.66 13.76
CA PHE A 86 -0.32 13.25 15.10
C PHE A 86 0.76 12.71 16.07
N PHE A 87 0.86 11.39 16.25
CA PHE A 87 1.80 10.81 17.22
C PHE A 87 3.25 10.89 16.76
N CYS A 88 3.56 10.54 15.51
CA CYS A 88 4.93 10.51 15.02
C CYS A 88 5.52 11.91 14.85
N SER A 89 4.71 12.92 14.50
CA SER A 89 5.23 14.30 14.42
C SER A 89 5.54 14.85 15.81
N MET A 90 4.69 14.59 16.81
CA MET A 90 4.98 14.99 18.19
C MET A 90 6.22 14.27 18.75
N GLY A 91 6.31 12.95 18.55
CA GLY A 91 7.45 12.15 18.99
C GLY A 91 8.75 12.57 18.29
N GLY A 92 8.71 12.71 16.97
CA GLY A 92 9.84 13.15 16.16
C GLY A 92 10.32 14.55 16.55
N TYR A 93 9.39 15.50 16.76
CA TYR A 93 9.71 16.83 17.26
C TYR A 93 10.36 16.78 18.64
N ALA A 94 9.85 15.93 19.54
CA ALA A 94 10.41 15.78 20.88
C ALA A 94 11.86 15.31 20.85
N PHE A 95 12.18 14.29 20.04
CA PHE A 95 13.54 13.80 19.86
C PHE A 95 14.45 14.78 19.12
N ALA A 96 13.93 15.55 18.15
CA ALA A 96 14.73 16.49 17.37
C ALA A 96 15.09 17.76 18.15
N MET A 97 14.15 18.35 18.89
CA MET A 97 14.31 19.68 19.47
C MET A 97 14.61 19.73 20.96
N PHE A 98 14.29 18.68 21.73
CA PHE A 98 14.57 18.67 23.17
C PHE A 98 15.79 17.80 23.51
N GLU A 99 16.53 18.23 24.53
CA GLU A 99 17.60 17.48 25.19
C GLU A 99 17.07 17.01 26.55
N PHE A 100 16.92 15.69 26.73
CA PHE A 100 16.40 15.11 27.97
C PHE A 100 17.21 13.86 28.38
N ARG A 101 17.21 13.56 29.69
CA ARG A 101 18.14 12.61 30.33
C ARG A 101 18.16 11.19 29.72
N TYR A 102 17.08 10.73 29.09
CA TYR A 102 16.97 9.39 28.51
C TYR A 102 16.79 9.36 26.98
N LYS A 103 17.12 10.46 26.30
CA LYS A 103 16.94 10.63 24.84
C LYS A 103 17.54 9.49 24.02
N ASN A 104 18.82 9.19 24.23
CA ASN A 104 19.51 8.15 23.47
C ASN A 104 18.94 6.75 23.74
N ALA A 105 18.60 6.43 25.00
CA ALA A 105 18.05 5.13 25.35
C ALA A 105 16.67 4.89 24.71
N LEU A 106 15.78 5.89 24.78
CA LEU A 106 14.46 5.80 24.13
C LEU A 106 14.57 5.76 22.62
N PHE A 107 15.49 6.53 22.02
CA PHE A 107 15.72 6.50 20.57
C PHE A 107 16.22 5.12 20.11
N THR A 108 17.19 4.53 20.81
CA THR A 108 17.66 3.16 20.52
C THR A 108 16.54 2.14 20.66
N LEU A 109 15.65 2.28 21.65
CA LEU A 109 14.50 1.39 21.82
C LEU A 109 13.53 1.50 20.63
N VAL A 110 13.22 2.70 20.16
CA VAL A 110 12.38 2.92 18.96
C VAL A 110 13.02 2.26 17.74
N MET A 111 14.33 2.48 17.50
CA MET A 111 15.04 1.83 16.40
C MET A 111 15.06 0.31 16.52
N ALA A 112 15.19 -0.24 17.74
CA ALA A 112 15.15 -1.67 17.97
C ALA A 112 13.78 -2.28 17.59
N THR A 113 12.68 -1.54 17.77
CA THR A 113 11.36 -2.02 17.31
C THR A 113 11.27 -2.13 15.79
N MET A 114 12.02 -1.32 15.03
CA MET A 114 12.07 -1.43 13.56
C MET A 114 12.79 -2.70 13.07
N LEU A 115 13.63 -3.32 13.92
CA LEU A 115 14.32 -4.57 13.57
C LEU A 115 13.40 -5.78 13.68
N VAL A 116 12.27 -5.67 14.38
CA VAL A 116 11.31 -6.76 14.54
C VAL A 116 10.53 -6.93 13.23
N PRO A 117 10.56 -8.11 12.59
CA PRO A 117 9.81 -8.34 11.37
C PRO A 117 8.31 -8.16 11.59
N SER A 118 7.64 -7.42 10.71
CA SER A 118 6.21 -7.13 10.80
C SER A 118 5.32 -8.38 10.81
N PHE A 119 5.75 -9.48 10.19
CA PHE A 119 5.03 -10.74 10.23
C PHE A 119 5.03 -11.41 11.61
N MET A 120 6.07 -11.21 12.43
CA MET A 120 6.16 -11.80 13.77
C MET A 120 5.18 -11.14 14.76
N SER A 121 4.85 -9.87 14.55
CA SER A 121 3.90 -9.13 15.39
C SER A 121 2.43 -9.38 15.01
N MET A 122 2.15 -10.06 13.90
CA MET A 122 0.79 -10.29 13.41
C MET A 122 -0.06 -11.15 14.37
N ILE A 123 0.46 -12.29 14.84
CA ILE A 123 -0.27 -13.19 15.76
C ILE A 123 -0.52 -12.52 17.11
N PRO A 124 0.49 -11.92 17.78
CA PRO A 124 0.25 -11.20 19.04
C PRO A 124 -0.75 -10.06 18.88
N SER A 125 -0.65 -9.27 17.80
CA SER A 125 -1.59 -8.18 17.55
C SER A 125 -3.02 -8.70 17.39
N PHE A 126 -3.22 -9.79 16.66
CA PHE A 126 -4.52 -10.43 16.54
C PHE A 126 -5.07 -10.88 17.90
N MET A 127 -4.25 -11.51 18.74
CA MET A 127 -4.67 -11.93 20.09
C MET A 127 -5.08 -10.74 20.97
N ILE A 128 -4.37 -9.61 20.88
CA ILE A 128 -4.73 -8.38 21.60
C ILE A 128 -6.07 -7.84 21.07
N MET A 129 -6.26 -7.79 19.74
CA MET A 129 -7.52 -7.33 19.15
C MET A 129 -8.70 -8.25 19.51
N ALA A 130 -8.46 -9.56 19.63
CA ALA A 130 -9.42 -10.55 20.11
C ALA A 130 -9.80 -10.30 21.57
N ALA A 131 -8.83 -10.11 22.45
CA ALA A 131 -9.06 -9.79 23.85
C ALA A 131 -9.82 -8.47 24.04
N LEU A 132 -9.59 -7.49 23.17
CA LEU A 132 -10.28 -6.19 23.18
C LEU A 132 -11.69 -6.24 22.54
N GLY A 133 -12.09 -7.36 21.92
CA GLY A 133 -13.35 -7.46 21.18
C GLY A 133 -13.38 -6.57 19.93
N TRP A 134 -12.23 -6.27 19.33
CA TRP A 134 -12.12 -5.46 18.12
C TRP A 134 -12.06 -6.28 16.83
N ILE A 135 -12.19 -7.61 16.94
CA ILE A 135 -12.35 -8.48 15.78
C ILE A 135 -13.57 -8.00 14.98
N ASP A 136 -13.39 -7.93 13.66
CA ASP A 136 -14.38 -7.43 12.70
C ASP A 136 -14.75 -5.94 12.88
N GLN A 137 -13.88 -5.14 13.52
CA GLN A 137 -14.05 -3.70 13.63
C GLN A 137 -12.93 -2.93 12.93
N HIS A 138 -13.30 -1.88 12.19
CA HIS A 138 -12.36 -1.02 11.46
C HIS A 138 -11.25 -0.46 12.36
N ARG A 139 -11.53 -0.22 13.65
CA ARG A 139 -10.55 0.28 14.63
C ARG A 139 -9.36 -0.65 14.86
N ALA A 140 -9.53 -1.96 14.66
CA ALA A 140 -8.42 -2.91 14.73
C ALA A 140 -7.37 -2.69 13.64
N LEU A 141 -7.73 -2.01 12.55
CA LEU A 141 -6.85 -1.80 11.40
C LEU A 141 -5.91 -0.60 11.56
N TYR A 142 -6.34 0.46 12.26
CA TYR A 142 -5.56 1.71 12.35
C TYR A 142 -5.04 2.05 13.75
N ILE A 143 -5.69 1.58 14.83
CA ILE A 143 -5.24 1.90 16.19
C ILE A 143 -3.88 1.24 16.53
N PRO A 144 -3.63 -0.04 16.23
CA PRO A 144 -2.35 -0.67 16.58
C PRO A 144 -1.14 -0.03 15.89
N GLY A 145 -1.33 0.49 14.67
CA GLY A 145 -0.29 1.17 13.89
C GLY A 145 -0.22 2.68 14.11
N ALA A 146 -1.06 3.26 14.99
CA ALA A 146 -1.19 4.70 15.16
C ALA A 146 0.11 5.39 15.62
N ALA A 147 0.97 4.68 16.35
CA ALA A 147 2.28 5.16 16.79
C ALA A 147 3.40 4.24 16.30
N SER A 148 3.35 3.87 15.01
CA SER A 148 4.37 3.05 14.37
C SER A 148 5.73 3.74 14.38
N ALA A 149 6.77 2.97 14.71
CA ALA A 149 8.17 3.36 14.51
C ALA A 149 8.67 3.09 13.07
N PHE A 150 7.92 2.28 12.31
CA PHE A 150 8.13 2.00 10.88
C PHE A 150 7.47 3.06 10.00
#